data_AF-A0AAI8XN90-F1
#
_entry.id   AF-A0AAI8XN90-F1
#
_cell.length_a   1.000
_cell.length_b   1.000
_cell.length_c   1.000
_cell.angle_alpha   90.00
_cell.angle_beta   90.00
_cell.angle_gamma   90.00
#
_symmetry.space_group_name_H-M   'P 1'
#
loop_
_entity.id
_entity.type
_entity.pdbx_description
1 polymer ?
#
loop_
_entity_poly.entity_id
_entity_poly.type
_entity_poly.pdbx_seq_one_letter_code
_entity_poly.pdbx_strand_id
1 'polypeptide(L)'
;MLLRGFRRGVDRFLDALDSEGVVLFQIVVYLHMIMGGLYCLFIARGVPQSLGEAMGPVIESVWLWLLCGMSICLIGKYLSSHPNKTRYFVYSTGLLLQLAGDICAFGGFMGYVVGTMQMTYWGKAVVAVFAFSALAWCALFLILRDVRRYIQAEKDIRR
;
A
#
# COMPACT_ATOMS: atom_id res chain seq x y z
N MET A 1 11.78 4.24 -31.68
CA MET A 1 10.46 3.56 -31.73
C MET A 1 10.20 2.68 -30.50
N LEU A 2 11.16 1.86 -30.06
CA LEU A 2 11.06 1.01 -28.85
C LEU A 2 10.57 1.75 -27.58
N LEU A 3 11.13 2.92 -27.27
CA LEU A 3 10.74 3.72 -26.10
C LEU A 3 9.28 4.22 -26.13
N ARG A 4 8.73 4.47 -27.33
CA ARG A 4 7.31 4.90 -27.48
C ARG A 4 6.35 3.72 -27.30
N GLY A 5 6.73 2.52 -27.73
CA GLY A 5 5.96 1.30 -27.53
C GLY A 5 5.91 0.89 -26.06
N PHE A 6 7.06 0.93 -25.38
CA PHE A 6 7.16 0.64 -23.94
C PHE A 6 6.30 1.60 -23.11
N ARG A 7 6.39 2.91 -23.38
CA ARG A 7 5.59 3.92 -22.68
C ARG A 7 4.08 3.68 -22.82
N ARG A 8 3.61 3.37 -24.03
CA ARG A 8 2.20 3.02 -24.28
C ARG A 8 1.76 1.75 -23.54
N GLY A 9 2.65 0.76 -23.43
CA GLY A 9 2.38 -0.46 -22.66
C GLY A 9 2.23 -0.19 -21.17
N VAL A 10 3.14 0.62 -20.60
CA VAL A 10 3.07 1.06 -19.20
C VAL A 10 1.81 1.87 -18.95
N ASP A 11 1.47 2.80 -19.83
CA ASP A 11 0.26 3.62 -19.68
C ASP A 11 -1.01 2.74 -19.63
N ARG A 12 -1.15 1.77 -20.56
CA ARG A 12 -2.27 0.81 -20.56
C ARG A 12 -2.32 -0.08 -19.33
N PHE A 13 -1.17 -0.54 -18.85
CA PHE A 13 -1.09 -1.35 -17.63
C PHE A 13 -1.55 -0.56 -16.41
N LEU A 14 -1.08 0.68 -16.27
CA LEU A 14 -1.48 1.57 -15.19
C LEU A 14 -2.98 1.94 -15.29
N ASP A 15 -3.54 2.08 -16.50
CA ASP A 15 -4.98 2.29 -16.69
C ASP A 15 -5.81 1.07 -16.24
N ALA A 16 -5.27 -0.14 -16.39
CA ALA A 16 -5.92 -1.35 -15.86
C ALA A 16 -5.91 -1.37 -14.31
N LEU A 17 -4.87 -0.82 -13.68
CA LEU A 17 -4.80 -0.63 -12.22
C LEU A 17 -5.77 0.42 -11.68
N ASP A 18 -6.34 1.24 -12.57
CA ASP A 18 -7.37 2.24 -12.24
C ASP A 18 -8.78 1.63 -12.23
N SER A 19 -8.93 0.35 -12.57
CA SER A 19 -10.23 -0.33 -12.59
C SER A 19 -10.89 -0.40 -11.21
N GLU A 20 -12.23 -0.37 -11.19
CA GLU A 20 -13.04 -0.52 -9.97
C GLU A 20 -12.71 -1.80 -9.20
N GLY A 21 -12.35 -2.88 -9.91
CA GLY A 21 -11.94 -4.14 -9.29
C GLY A 21 -10.69 -4.00 -8.41
N VAL A 22 -9.71 -3.21 -8.85
CA VAL A 22 -8.49 -2.95 -8.05
C VAL A 22 -8.82 -2.07 -6.85
N VAL A 23 -9.75 -1.13 -6.99
CA VAL A 23 -10.20 -0.29 -5.87
C VAL A 23 -10.87 -1.13 -4.78
N LEU A 24 -11.79 -2.03 -5.16
CA LEU A 24 -12.47 -2.91 -4.21
C LEU A 24 -11.46 -3.83 -3.50
N PHE A 25 -10.55 -4.46 -4.26
CA PHE A 25 -9.50 -5.30 -3.69
C PHE A 25 -8.65 -4.53 -2.67
N GLN A 26 -8.19 -3.34 -3.02
CA GLN A 26 -7.37 -2.49 -2.15
C GLN A 26 -8.11 -2.14 -0.86
N ILE A 27 -9.40 -1.78 -0.93
CA ILE A 27 -10.22 -1.48 0.24
C ILE A 27 -10.33 -2.70 1.16
N VAL A 28 -10.66 -3.87 0.61
CA VAL A 28 -10.83 -5.09 1.40
C VAL A 28 -9.53 -5.49 2.09
N VAL A 29 -8.42 -5.54 1.34
CA VAL A 29 -7.12 -5.91 1.90
C VAL A 29 -6.70 -4.93 2.98
N TYR A 30 -6.79 -3.62 2.72
CA TYR A 30 -6.29 -2.61 3.65
C TYR A 30 -7.11 -2.60 4.93
N LEU A 31 -8.43 -2.73 4.86
CA LEU A 31 -9.27 -2.85 6.06
C LEU A 31 -8.86 -4.04 6.94
N HIS A 32 -8.60 -5.20 6.34
CA HIS A 32 -8.16 -6.37 7.10
C HIS A 32 -6.78 -6.16 7.73
N MET A 33 -5.84 -5.55 7.01
CA MET A 33 -4.51 -5.26 7.55
C MET A 33 -4.56 -4.23 8.69
N ILE A 34 -5.38 -3.19 8.56
CA ILE A 34 -5.61 -2.19 9.61
C ILE A 34 -6.19 -2.87 10.85
N MET A 35 -7.24 -3.68 10.69
CA MET A 35 -7.83 -4.43 11.81
C MET A 35 -6.82 -5.37 12.46
N GLY A 36 -6.00 -6.07 11.66
CA GLY A 36 -4.93 -6.92 12.17
C GLY A 36 -3.88 -6.14 12.97
N GLY A 37 -3.42 -5.00 12.47
CA GLY A 37 -2.48 -4.12 13.17
C GLY A 37 -3.05 -3.60 14.50
N LEU A 38 -4.30 -3.12 14.49
CA LEU A 38 -4.99 -2.66 15.69
C LEU A 38 -5.21 -3.80 16.70
N TYR A 39 -5.59 -4.98 16.23
CA TYR A 39 -5.73 -6.17 17.07
C TYR A 39 -4.40 -6.49 17.76
N CYS A 40 -3.30 -6.54 17.03
CA CYS A 40 -1.97 -6.80 17.59
C CYS A 40 -1.54 -5.71 18.58
N LEU A 41 -1.78 -4.43 18.28
CA LEU A 41 -1.40 -3.32 19.17
C LEU A 41 -2.20 -3.29 20.46
N PHE A 42 -3.53 -3.44 20.39
CA PHE A 42 -4.41 -3.13 21.51
C PHE A 42 -4.99 -4.35 22.22
N ILE A 43 -5.23 -5.45 21.50
CA ILE A 43 -5.88 -6.65 22.04
C ILE A 43 -4.86 -7.73 22.37
N ALA A 44 -4.08 -8.16 21.39
CA ALA A 44 -3.05 -9.19 21.59
C ALA A 44 -1.80 -8.64 22.29
N ARG A 45 -1.57 -7.31 22.23
CA ARG A 45 -0.43 -6.60 22.82
C ARG A 45 0.93 -7.14 22.37
N GLY A 46 1.04 -7.44 21.08
CA GLY A 46 2.23 -7.98 20.45
C GLY A 46 1.91 -8.84 19.24
N VAL A 47 2.95 -9.26 18.55
CA VAL A 47 2.87 -10.22 17.43
C VAL A 47 3.19 -11.64 17.94
N PRO A 48 3.00 -12.70 17.12
CA PRO A 48 3.45 -14.04 17.50
C PRO A 48 4.92 -14.03 17.93
N GLN A 49 5.24 -14.69 19.05
CA GLN A 49 6.53 -14.58 19.73
C GLN A 49 7.73 -14.76 18.79
N SER A 50 7.64 -15.75 17.89
CA SER A 50 8.66 -15.95 16.89
C SER A 50 8.89 -14.67 16.07
N LEU A 51 7.85 -14.15 15.41
CA LEU A 51 7.96 -12.95 14.57
C LEU A 51 8.52 -11.74 15.36
N GLY A 52 8.10 -11.56 16.61
CA GLY A 52 8.58 -10.49 17.49
C GLY A 52 10.06 -10.61 17.82
N GLU A 53 10.55 -11.83 18.08
CA GLU A 53 11.98 -12.10 18.33
C GLU A 53 12.85 -11.81 17.10
N ALA A 54 12.38 -12.09 15.88
CA ALA A 54 13.13 -11.78 14.67
C ALA A 54 13.15 -10.30 14.31
N MET A 55 12.01 -9.61 14.46
CA MET A 55 11.92 -8.18 14.12
C MET A 55 12.61 -7.32 15.18
N GLY A 56 12.50 -7.71 16.45
CA GLY A 56 12.85 -6.87 17.58
C GLY A 56 11.78 -5.81 17.86
N PRO A 57 11.75 -5.28 19.09
CA PRO A 57 10.60 -4.51 19.61
C PRO A 57 10.35 -3.19 18.87
N VAL A 58 11.41 -2.52 18.41
CA VAL A 58 11.29 -1.24 17.69
C VAL A 58 10.71 -1.46 16.29
N ILE A 59 11.23 -2.45 15.55
CA ILE A 59 10.79 -2.73 14.19
C ILE A 59 9.39 -3.35 14.20
N GLU A 60 9.07 -4.19 15.18
CA GLU A 60 7.70 -4.69 15.39
C GLU A 60 6.70 -3.53 15.54
N SER A 61 7.01 -2.57 16.42
CA SER A 61 6.15 -1.40 16.64
C SER A 61 5.97 -0.58 15.36
N VAL A 62 7.07 -0.27 14.66
CA VAL A 62 7.01 0.45 13.37
C VAL A 62 6.18 -0.32 12.35
N TRP A 63 6.36 -1.64 12.26
CA TRP A 63 5.63 -2.49 11.33
C TRP A 63 4.12 -2.49 11.61
N LEU A 64 3.71 -2.60 12.87
CA LEU A 64 2.30 -2.52 13.26
C LEU A 64 1.70 -1.15 12.90
N TRP A 65 2.45 -0.06 13.10
CA TRP A 65 2.02 1.27 12.68
C TRP A 65 1.93 1.43 11.17
N LEU A 66 2.78 0.76 10.38
CA LEU A 66 2.64 0.72 8.92
C LEU A 66 1.33 0.03 8.50
N LEU A 67 0.92 -1.05 9.18
CA LEU A 67 -0.38 -1.69 8.92
C LEU A 67 -1.54 -0.73 9.19
N CYS A 68 -1.50 -0.02 10.32
CA CYS A 68 -2.50 1.00 10.65
C CYS A 68 -2.46 2.20 9.67
N GLY A 69 -1.27 2.56 9.17
CA GLY A 69 -1.05 3.64 8.22
C GLY A 69 -1.73 3.44 6.87
N MET A 70 -2.12 2.20 6.51
CA MET A 70 -2.93 1.94 5.32
C MET A 70 -4.29 2.67 5.37
N SER A 71 -4.78 3.02 6.56
CA SER A 71 -6.00 3.84 6.74
C SER A 71 -5.90 5.21 6.06
N ILE A 72 -4.69 5.76 5.98
CA ILE A 72 -4.39 7.04 5.31
C ILE A 72 -4.77 6.94 3.83
N CYS A 73 -4.53 5.80 3.19
CA CYS A 73 -4.92 5.61 1.79
C CYS A 73 -6.45 5.59 1.61
N LEU A 74 -7.19 4.93 2.50
CA LEU A 74 -8.65 4.89 2.45
C LEU A 74 -9.26 6.30 2.61
N ILE A 75 -8.71 7.10 3.54
CA ILE A 75 -9.07 8.51 3.70
C ILE A 75 -8.74 9.28 2.43
N GLY A 76 -7.55 9.09 1.88
CA GLY A 76 -7.12 9.74 0.64
C GLY A 76 -8.05 9.43 -0.54
N LYS A 77 -8.47 8.18 -0.70
CA LYS A 77 -9.44 7.73 -1.73
C LYS A 77 -10.77 8.43 -1.58
N TYR A 78 -11.28 8.52 -0.35
CA TYR A 78 -12.52 9.23 -0.07
C TYR A 78 -12.41 10.70 -0.48
N LEU A 79 -11.31 11.37 -0.12
CA LEU A 79 -11.09 12.78 -0.44
C LEU A 79 -10.88 13.04 -1.94
N SER A 80 -10.26 12.10 -2.67
CA SER A 80 -10.03 12.23 -4.11
C SER A 80 -11.17 11.70 -4.98
N SER A 81 -12.24 11.17 -4.39
CA SER A 81 -13.33 10.48 -5.11
C SER A 81 -14.10 11.41 -6.07
N HIS A 82 -14.13 12.71 -5.77
CA HIS A 82 -14.87 13.71 -6.54
C HIS A 82 -13.92 14.83 -6.98
N PRO A 83 -13.35 14.75 -8.20
CA PRO A 83 -12.53 15.81 -8.75
C PRO A 83 -13.41 17.03 -9.08
N ASN A 84 -13.58 17.93 -8.10
CA ASN A 84 -14.28 19.19 -8.28
C ASN A 84 -13.27 20.34 -8.39
N LYS A 85 -13.38 21.16 -9.45
CA LYS A 85 -12.49 22.29 -9.72
C LYS A 85 -12.41 23.28 -8.55
N THR A 86 -13.50 23.46 -7.79
CA THR A 86 -13.53 24.34 -6.62
C THR A 86 -12.88 23.76 -5.37
N ARG A 87 -12.66 22.44 -5.30
CA ARG A 87 -12.02 21.76 -4.15
C ARG A 87 -10.73 21.05 -4.56
N TYR A 88 -9.97 21.66 -5.47
CA TYR A 88 -8.73 21.08 -5.99
C TYR A 88 -7.73 20.71 -4.88
N PHE A 89 -7.58 21.56 -3.86
CA PHE A 89 -6.70 21.28 -2.73
C PHE A 89 -7.08 19.99 -1.98
N VAL A 90 -8.38 19.75 -1.80
CA VAL A 90 -8.87 18.51 -1.15
C VAL A 90 -8.54 17.30 -2.02
N TYR A 91 -8.74 17.42 -3.33
CA TYR A 91 -8.42 16.35 -4.28
C TYR A 91 -6.92 16.03 -4.30
N SER A 92 -6.05 17.04 -4.39
CA SER A 92 -4.59 16.84 -4.44
C SER A 92 -4.03 16.31 -3.13
N THR A 93 -4.52 16.79 -1.98
CA THR A 93 -4.22 16.18 -0.67
C THR A 93 -4.69 14.74 -0.62
N GLY A 94 -5.89 14.44 -1.14
CA GLY A 94 -6.40 13.06 -1.22
C GLY A 94 -5.50 12.12 -2.02
N LEU A 95 -4.89 12.59 -3.11
CA LEU A 95 -3.90 11.82 -3.88
C LEU A 95 -2.59 11.58 -3.10
N LEU A 96 -2.11 12.58 -2.36
CA LEU A 96 -0.91 12.42 -1.51
C LEU A 96 -1.15 11.46 -0.36
N LEU A 97 -2.33 11.48 0.26
CA LEU A 97 -2.70 10.54 1.32
C LEU A 97 -2.83 9.11 0.79
N GLN A 98 -3.34 8.93 -0.43
CA GLN A 98 -3.32 7.65 -1.13
C GLN A 98 -1.91 7.11 -1.30
N LEU A 99 -1.02 7.92 -1.86
CA LEU A 99 0.39 7.57 -2.04
C LEU A 99 1.05 7.19 -0.70
N ALA A 100 0.85 8.00 0.34
CA ALA A 100 1.41 7.75 1.66
C ALA A 100 0.91 6.42 2.25
N GLY A 101 -0.39 6.14 2.18
CA GLY A 101 -0.94 4.88 2.67
C GLY A 101 -0.53 3.67 1.82
N ASP A 102 -0.29 3.84 0.52
CA ASP A 102 0.23 2.77 -0.35
C ASP A 102 1.72 2.48 -0.08
N ILE A 103 2.50 3.49 0.30
CA ILE A 103 3.85 3.31 0.85
C ILE A 103 3.80 2.55 2.18
N CYS A 104 2.87 2.89 3.07
CA CYS A 104 2.64 2.14 4.30
C CYS A 104 2.27 0.68 4.01
N ALA A 105 1.42 0.45 3.00
CA ALA A 105 1.04 -0.90 2.60
C ALA A 105 2.22 -1.70 2.08
N PHE A 106 3.03 -1.11 1.19
CA PHE A 106 4.26 -1.73 0.69
C PHE A 106 5.22 -2.09 1.84
N GLY A 107 5.49 -1.15 2.75
CA GLY A 107 6.34 -1.38 3.91
C GLY A 107 5.78 -2.43 4.87
N GLY A 108 4.46 -2.44 5.08
CA GLY A 108 3.76 -3.44 5.88
C GLY A 108 3.88 -4.85 5.29
N PHE A 109 3.67 -5.00 3.98
CA PHE A 109 3.82 -6.30 3.33
C PHE A 109 5.26 -6.78 3.28
N MET A 110 6.20 -5.89 2.93
CA MET A 110 7.64 -6.21 2.91
C MET A 110 8.18 -6.53 4.31
N GLY A 111 7.72 -5.84 5.35
CA GLY A 111 8.13 -6.11 6.72
C GLY A 111 7.79 -7.54 7.16
N TYR A 112 6.62 -8.05 6.78
CA TYR A 112 6.26 -9.44 7.04
C TYR A 112 7.14 -10.43 6.27
N VAL A 113 7.42 -10.16 5.00
CA VAL A 113 8.30 -10.99 4.16
C VAL A 113 9.69 -11.08 4.77
N VAL A 114 10.29 -9.94 5.11
CA VAL A 114 11.64 -9.87 5.68
C VAL A 114 11.69 -10.55 7.05
N GLY A 115 10.76 -10.23 7.95
CA GLY A 115 10.71 -10.84 9.29
C GLY A 115 10.52 -12.36 9.22
N THR A 116 9.67 -12.84 8.32
CA THR A 116 9.43 -14.27 8.16
C THR A 116 10.61 -14.99 7.49
N MET A 117 11.32 -14.34 6.56
CA MET A 117 12.54 -14.90 5.96
C MET A 117 13.69 -15.04 6.97
N GLN A 118 13.76 -14.15 7.97
CA GLN A 118 14.74 -14.23 9.06
C GLN A 118 14.39 -15.36 10.06
N MET A 119 13.10 -15.66 10.22
CA MET A 119 12.56 -16.63 11.17
C MET A 119 12.65 -18.09 10.71
N THR A 120 12.41 -18.33 9.42
CA THR A 120 11.99 -19.64 8.96
C THR A 120 13.18 -20.41 8.41
N TYR A 121 13.52 -21.56 9.00
CA TYR A 121 14.11 -22.67 8.24
C TYR A 121 13.16 -22.97 7.08
N TRP A 122 13.49 -22.55 5.86
CA TRP A 122 12.75 -22.74 4.60
C TRP A 122 11.76 -23.93 4.68
N GLY A 123 10.48 -23.68 4.99
CA GLY A 123 9.50 -24.76 5.12
C GLY A 123 8.16 -24.44 5.78
N LYS A 124 8.12 -23.74 6.93
CA LYS A 124 6.87 -23.66 7.74
C LYS A 124 5.93 -22.49 7.42
N ALA A 125 6.44 -21.37 6.91
CA ALA A 125 5.64 -20.16 6.63
C ALA A 125 5.73 -19.69 5.16
N VAL A 126 6.26 -20.55 4.28
CA VAL A 126 6.66 -20.20 2.91
C VAL A 126 5.49 -19.69 2.07
N VAL A 127 4.31 -20.28 2.22
CA VAL A 127 3.11 -19.87 1.45
C VAL A 127 2.68 -18.44 1.80
N ALA A 128 2.70 -18.07 3.09
CA ALA A 128 2.35 -16.72 3.52
C ALA A 128 3.38 -15.70 3.00
N VAL A 129 4.67 -16.04 3.01
CA VAL A 129 5.73 -15.17 2.44
C VAL A 129 5.47 -14.86 0.98
N PHE A 130 5.11 -15.87 0.17
CA PHE A 130 4.80 -15.64 -1.25
C PHE A 130 3.53 -14.79 -1.45
N ALA A 131 2.49 -15.02 -0.65
CA ALA A 131 1.28 -14.21 -0.70
C ALA A 131 1.56 -12.74 -0.35
N PHE A 132 2.27 -12.49 0.75
CA PHE A 132 2.66 -11.14 1.17
C PHE A 132 3.64 -10.48 0.19
N SER A 133 4.52 -11.26 -0.43
CA SER A 133 5.40 -10.76 -1.49
C SER A 133 4.60 -10.31 -2.72
N ALA A 134 3.61 -11.09 -3.14
CA ALA A 134 2.70 -10.71 -4.22
C ALA A 134 1.94 -9.41 -3.89
N LEU A 135 1.43 -9.30 -2.66
CA LEU A 135 0.78 -8.08 -2.16
C LEU A 135 1.74 -6.87 -2.13
N ALA A 136 3.01 -7.08 -1.77
CA ALA A 136 4.03 -6.04 -1.82
C ALA A 136 4.26 -5.54 -3.26
N TRP A 137 4.33 -6.45 -4.24
CA TRP A 137 4.41 -6.06 -5.65
C TRP A 137 3.16 -5.32 -6.11
N CYS A 138 1.96 -5.76 -5.72
CA CYS A 138 0.73 -5.02 -5.98
C CYS A 138 0.78 -3.61 -5.39
N ALA A 139 1.17 -3.46 -4.13
CA ALA A 139 1.33 -2.16 -3.48
C ALA A 139 2.35 -1.26 -4.20
N LEU A 140 3.46 -1.82 -4.68
CA LEU A 140 4.44 -1.09 -5.49
C LEU A 140 3.82 -0.55 -6.78
N PHE A 141 3.01 -1.35 -7.48
CA PHE A 141 2.32 -0.88 -8.68
C PHE A 141 1.28 0.20 -8.37
N LEU A 142 0.61 0.14 -7.21
CA LEU A 142 -0.31 1.17 -6.76
C LEU A 142 0.42 2.48 -6.42
N ILE A 143 1.61 2.42 -5.82
CA ILE A 143 2.49 3.59 -5.62
C ILE A 143 2.80 4.26 -6.95
N LEU A 144 3.20 3.48 -7.97
CA LEU A 144 3.52 4.02 -9.30
C LEU A 144 2.29 4.68 -9.96
N ARG A 145 1.11 4.06 -9.82
CA ARG A 145 -0.17 4.60 -10.27
C ARG A 145 -0.48 5.94 -9.58
N ASP A 146 -0.32 6.01 -8.27
CA ASP A 146 -0.65 7.20 -7.48
C ASP A 146 0.33 8.36 -7.76
N VAL A 147 1.62 8.07 -7.94
CA VAL A 147 2.61 9.05 -8.43
C VAL A 147 2.20 9.61 -9.79
N ARG A 148 1.80 8.74 -10.73
CA ARG A 148 1.33 9.18 -12.06
C ARG A 148 0.10 10.08 -11.93
N ARG A 149 -0.90 9.69 -11.14
CA ARG A 149 -2.13 10.47 -10.91
C ARG A 149 -1.83 11.84 -10.31
N TYR A 150 -0.92 11.92 -9.34
CA TYR A 150 -0.50 13.18 -8.75
C TYR A 150 0.18 14.11 -9.76
N ILE A 151 1.12 13.58 -10.56
CA ILE A 151 1.81 14.34 -11.61
C ILE A 151 0.82 14.85 -12.67
N GLN A 152 -0.20 14.05 -13.02
CA GLN A 152 -1.25 14.46 -13.94
C GLN A 152 -2.10 15.59 -13.36
N ALA A 153 -2.55 15.46 -12.11
CA ALA A 153 -3.30 16.50 -11.42
C ALA A 153 -2.51 17.82 -11.35
N GLU A 154 -1.21 17.76 -11.04
CA GLU A 154 -0.36 18.96 -10.97
C GLU A 154 -0.21 19.67 -12.32
N LYS A 155 -0.12 18.91 -13.42
CA LYS A 155 -0.06 19.48 -14.78
C LYS A 155 -1.33 20.20 -15.16
N ASP A 156 -2.48 19.73 -14.70
CA ASP A 156 -3.77 20.37 -14.97
C ASP A 156 -3.94 21.70 -14.20
N ILE A 157 -3.22 21.92 -13.09
CA ILE A 157 -3.17 23.23 -12.41
C ILE A 157 -2.34 24.24 -13.22
N ARG A 158 -1.21 23.79 -13.78
CA ARG A 158 -0.24 24.67 -14.45
C ARG A 158 -0.71 25.14 -15.83
N ARG A 159 -1.86 24.67 -16.32
CA ARG A 159 -2.49 25.04 -17.59
C ARG A 159 -3.63 26.00 -17.36
#